data_AF-A0A420W2X6-F1
#
_entry.id   AF-A0A420W2X6-F1
#
_cell.length_a   1.000
_cell.length_b   1.000
_cell.length_c   1.000
_cell.angle_alpha   90.00
_cell.angle_beta   90.00
_cell.angle_gamma   90.00
#
_symmetry.space_group_name_H-M   'P 1'
#
loop_
_entity.id
_entity.type
_entity.pdbx_description
1 polymer ?
#
loop_
_entity_poly.entity_id
_entity_poly.type
_entity_poly.pdbx_seq_one_letter_code
_entity_poly.pdbx_strand_id
1 'polypeptide(L)' 'MTLQEWKSEVSRLETFFKEPPILIKEYQNGYSVIHDIPRFIEFHLASAGANAGNLWFERYIKRLQELEEAIRNQI' A
#
# COMPACT_ATOMS: atom_id res chain seq x y z
N MET A 1 9.76 -12.08 -3.38
CA MET A 1 8.43 -12.63 -3.04
C MET A 1 7.97 -13.64 -4.12
N THR A 2 7.36 -14.76 -3.75
CA THR A 2 6.72 -15.71 -4.68
C THR A 2 5.37 -15.19 -5.19
N LEU A 3 4.82 -15.75 -6.28
CA LEU A 3 3.51 -15.34 -6.80
C LEU A 3 2.38 -15.55 -5.78
N GLN A 4 2.46 -16.61 -4.97
CA GLN A 4 1.45 -16.88 -3.94
C GLN A 4 1.56 -15.89 -2.80
N GLU A 5 2.77 -15.63 -2.29
CA GLU A 5 3.02 -14.60 -1.28
C GLU A 5 2.52 -13.23 -1.74
N TRP A 6 2.76 -12.89 -3.01
CA TRP A 6 2.29 -11.63 -3.59
C TRP A 6 0.78 -11.48 -3.54
N LYS A 7 0.04 -12.47 -4.03
CA LYS A 7 -1.43 -12.41 -4.05
C LYS A 7 -2.00 -12.34 -2.64
N SER A 8 -1.44 -13.13 -1.72
CA SER A 8 -1.80 -13.08 -0.31
C SER A 8 -1.57 -11.69 0.29
N GLU A 9 -0.43 -11.08 -0.01
CA GLU A 9 -0.06 -9.78 0.55
C GLU A 9 -0.91 -8.64 -0.01
N VAL A 10 -1.19 -8.63 -1.32
CA VAL A 10 -2.12 -7.65 -1.91
C VAL A 10 -3.51 -7.79 -1.27
N SER A 11 -4.02 -9.01 -1.12
CA SER A 11 -5.32 -9.25 -0.48
C SER A 11 -5.34 -8.80 0.98
N ARG A 12 -4.25 -9.00 1.73
CA ARG A 12 -4.12 -8.54 3.12
C ARG A 12 -4.16 -7.00 3.20
N LEU A 13 -3.41 -6.33 2.33
CA LEU A 13 -3.40 -4.87 2.24
C LEU A 13 -4.77 -4.32 1.84
N GLU A 14 -5.46 -4.94 0.87
CA GLU A 14 -6.83 -4.57 0.48
C GLU A 14 -7.78 -4.61 1.68
N THR A 15 -7.71 -5.65 2.51
CA THR A 15 -8.52 -5.76 3.72
C THR A 15 -8.14 -4.68 4.73
N PHE A 16 -6.84 -4.48 4.99
CA PHE A 16 -6.37 -3.48 5.94
C PHE A 16 -6.87 -2.07 5.60
N PHE A 17 -6.80 -1.65 4.33
CA PHE A 17 -7.23 -0.30 3.93
C PHE A 17 -8.75 -0.13 3.83
N LYS A 18 -9.55 -1.20 3.99
CA LYS A 18 -11.02 -1.13 4.02
C LYS A 18 -11.59 -0.93 5.43
N GLU A 19 -10.86 -1.27 6.49
CA GLU A 19 -11.44 -1.42 7.84
C GLU A 19 -11.35 -0.20 8.77
N PRO A 20 -10.21 0.52 8.92
CA PRO A 20 -10.11 1.66 9.83
C PRO A 20 -10.16 3.03 9.13
N PRO A 21 -10.63 4.09 9.82
CA PRO A 21 -10.49 5.45 9.32
C PRO A 21 -9.01 5.84 9.30
N ILE A 22 -8.52 6.22 8.13
CA ILE A 22 -7.16 6.74 7.95
C ILE A 22 -7.15 8.20 8.44
N LEU A 23 -6.55 8.47 9.61
CA LEU A 23 -6.58 9.80 10.23
C LEU A 23 -5.45 10.73 9.75
N ILE A 24 -4.36 10.17 9.21
CA ILE A 24 -3.29 10.96 8.59
C ILE A 24 -3.83 11.70 7.36
N LYS A 25 -3.48 12.98 7.26
CA LYS A 25 -3.88 13.85 6.15
C LYS A 25 -2.84 13.88 5.03
N GLU A 26 -1.60 13.60 5.38
CA GLU A 26 -0.50 13.49 4.43
C GLU A 26 0.46 12.39 4.89
N TYR A 27 1.17 11.83 3.93
CA TYR A 27 2.13 10.77 4.16
C TYR A 27 3.42 11.08 3.40
N GLN A 28 4.54 11.13 4.12
CA GLN A 28 5.85 11.29 3.50
C GLN A 28 6.40 9.91 3.11
N ASN A 29 6.63 9.71 1.81
CA ASN A 29 7.26 8.53 1.26
C ASN A 29 8.60 8.93 0.64
N GLY A 30 9.68 8.85 1.42
CA GLY A 30 11.00 9.34 1.03
C GLY A 30 11.02 10.86 0.79
N TYR A 31 11.32 11.26 -0.45
CA TYR A 31 11.33 12.67 -0.89
C TYR A 31 9.99 13.16 -1.45
N SER A 32 8.94 12.34 -1.41
CA SER A 32 7.60 12.69 -1.88
C SER A 32 6.65 12.89 -0.71
N VAL A 33 5.74 13.85 -0.83
CA VAL A 33 4.61 14.02 0.09
C VAL A 33 3.34 13.62 -0.65
N ILE A 34 2.57 12.71 -0.06
CA ILE A 34 1.30 12.21 -0.59
C ILE A 34 0.17 12.92 0.17
N HIS A 35 -0.58 13.76 -0.54
CA HIS A 35 -1.74 14.47 0.02
C HIS A 35 -3.07 13.75 -0.24
N ASP A 36 -3.13 12.92 -1.29
CA ASP A 36 -4.33 12.13 -1.65
C ASP A 36 -4.08 10.65 -1.36
N ILE A 37 -4.24 10.30 -0.08
CA ILE A 37 -3.97 8.95 0.44
C ILE A 37 -4.93 7.91 -0.13
N PRO A 38 -6.26 8.16 -0.24
CA PRO A 38 -7.17 7.20 -0.86
C PRO A 38 -6.78 6.85 -2.30
N ARG A 39 -6.49 7.88 -3.13
CA ARG A 39 -6.05 7.65 -4.50
C ARG A 39 -4.71 6.93 -4.56
N PHE A 40 -3.78 7.28 -3.68
CA PHE A 40 -2.50 6.56 -3.59
C PHE A 40 -2.71 5.06 -3.35
N ILE A 41 -3.56 4.70 -2.37
CA ILE A 41 -3.87 3.30 -2.02
C ILE A 41 -4.48 2.58 -3.22
N GLU A 42 -5.52 3.16 -3.83
CA GLU A 42 -6.23 2.58 -4.97
C GLU A 42 -5.27 2.28 -6.14
N PHE A 43 -4.47 3.27 -6.55
CA PHE A 43 -3.53 3.12 -7.66
C PHE A 43 -2.47 2.05 -7.37
N HIS A 44 -1.95 2.01 -6.14
CA HIS A 44 -0.89 1.05 -5.79
C HIS A 44 -1.43 -0.37 -5.68
N LEU A 45 -2.61 -0.57 -5.09
CA LEU A 45 -3.26 -1.87 -5.03
C LEU A 45 -3.61 -2.39 -6.43
N ALA A 46 -4.23 -1.56 -7.27
CA ALA A 46 -4.57 -1.92 -8.65
C ALA A 46 -3.32 -2.30 -9.46
N SER A 47 -2.25 -1.50 -9.35
CA SER A 47 -0.98 -1.76 -10.05
C SER A 47 -0.32 -3.04 -9.55
N ALA A 48 -0.27 -3.28 -8.24
CA ALA A 48 0.30 -4.50 -7.66
C ALA A 48 -0.52 -5.74 -8.02
N GLY A 49 -1.85 -5.65 -8.00
CA GLY A 49 -2.74 -6.76 -8.35
C GLY A 49 -2.63 -7.17 -9.82
N ALA A 50 -2.59 -6.20 -10.74
CA ALA A 50 -2.51 -6.46 -12.18
C ALA A 50 -1.14 -7.01 -12.63
N ASN A 51 -0.08 -6.80 -11.85
CA ASN A 51 1.30 -7.12 -12.22
C ASN A 51 1.96 -8.16 -11.29
N ALA A 52 1.16 -9.07 -10.73
CA ALA A 52 1.65 -10.07 -9.78
C ALA A 52 2.83 -10.90 -10.33
N GLY A 53 3.90 -11.01 -9.56
CA GLY A 53 5.14 -11.70 -9.95
C GLY A 53 6.13 -10.85 -10.76
N ASN A 54 5.79 -9.61 -11.11
CA ASN A 54 6.72 -8.67 -11.73
C ASN A 54 7.46 -7.86 -10.65
N LEU A 55 8.75 -8.13 -10.44
CA LEU A 55 9.59 -7.49 -9.43
C LEU A 55 9.60 -5.95 -9.51
N TRP A 56 9.39 -5.37 -10.70
CA TRP A 56 9.31 -3.91 -10.84
C TRP A 56 8.14 -3.31 -10.05
N PHE A 57 7.04 -4.07 -9.90
CA PHE A 57 5.87 -3.64 -9.17
C PHE A 57 5.91 -3.99 -7.68
N GLU A 58 6.94 -4.73 -7.21
CA GLU A 58 7.10 -5.10 -5.80
C GLU A 58 7.24 -3.86 -4.91
N ARG A 59 7.83 -2.79 -5.47
CA ARG A 59 7.90 -1.47 -4.80
C ARG A 59 6.53 -0.90 -4.43
N TYR A 60 5.46 -1.23 -5.17
CA TYR A 60 4.13 -0.71 -4.86
C TYR A 60 3.56 -1.39 -3.61
N ILE A 61 3.80 -2.70 -3.46
CA ILE A 61 3.48 -3.43 -2.22
C ILE A 61 4.27 -2.84 -1.05
N LYS A 62 5.58 -2.64 -1.23
CA LYS A 62 6.43 -2.08 -0.18
C LYS A 62 5.93 -0.71 0.30
N ARG A 63 5.57 0.19 -0.62
CA ARG A 63 5.05 1.52 -0.26
C ARG A 63 3.70 1.45 0.46
N LEU A 64 2.86 0.47 0.14
CA LEU A 64 1.61 0.23 0.86
C LEU A 64 1.88 -0.30 2.28
N GLN A 65 2.88 -1.17 2.46
CA GLN A 65 3.31 -1.63 3.79
C GLN A 65 3.86 -0.48 4.64
N GLU A 66 4.69 0.39 4.06
CA GLU A 66 5.21 1.58 4.75
C GLU A 66 4.07 2.54 5.16
N LEU A 67 3.05 2.69 4.30
CA LEU A 67 1.86 3.48 4.62
C LEU A 67 1.02 2.82 5.72
N GLU A 68 0.86 1.49 5.70
CA GLU A 68 0.20 0.75 6.78
C GLU A 68 0.91 0.97 8.11
N GLU A 69 2.24 0.89 8.16
CA GLU A 69 3.00 1.17 9.38
C GLU A 69 2.76 2.60 9.87
N ALA A 70 2.79 3.59 8.96
CA ALA A 70 2.47 4.97 9.30
C ALA A 70 1.04 5.12 9.86
N ILE A 71 0.08 4.33 9.36
CA ILE A 71 -1.30 4.32 9.84
C ILE A 71 -1.42 3.66 11.21
N ARG A 72 -0.73 2.54 11.43
CA ARG A 72 -0.70 1.85 12.73
C ARG A 72 -0.04 2.70 13.81
N ASN A 73 0.92 3.55 13.43
CA ASN A 73 1.65 4.45 14.31
C ASN A 73 0.99 5.83 14.47
N GLN A 74 -0.30 5.99 14.11
CA GLN A 74 -1.06 7.24 14.29
C GLN A 74 -1.36 7.62 15.77
N ILE A 75 -0.59 7.08 16.72
CA ILE A 75 -0.73 7.30 18.17
C ILE A 75 0.16 8.45 18.62
#